data_AF-A0A0G0IRI9-F1
#
_entry.id   AF-A0A0G0IRI9-F1
#
_cell.length_a   1.000
_cell.length_b   1.000
_cell.length_c   1.000
_cell.angle_alpha   90.00
_cell.angle_beta   90.00
_cell.angle_gamma   90.00
#
_symmetry.space_group_name_H-M   'P 1'
#
loop_
_entity.id
_entity.type
_entity.pdbx_description
1 polymer ?
#
loop_
_entity_poly.entity_id
_entity_poly.type
_entity_poly.pdbx_seq_one_letter_code
_entity_poly.pdbx_strand_id
1 'polypeptide(L)'
;MLIGQYEHTIDNKKRLALPAKFRGELGDKVIITKGIESCLVVYTEKEFKIMSEKLSNLTISQSEARSFTRIMLAGAMEVGLDKLGRVLLPDYLKKYAGLKKDVVICGLSNRVEIWDCQEWLSYTKKAEKGVDKIVSKLGSLGI
;
A
#
# COMPACT_ATOMS: atom_id res chain seq x y z
N MET A 1 -13.98 -3.57 -7.08
CA MET A 1 -13.28 -4.11 -5.90
C MET A 1 -11.84 -4.44 -6.30
N LEU A 2 -10.87 -3.92 -5.54
CA LEU A 2 -9.44 -4.09 -5.81
C LEU A 2 -8.96 -5.44 -5.28
N ILE A 3 -8.97 -6.50 -6.09
CA ILE A 3 -8.49 -7.84 -5.68
C ILE A 3 -7.55 -8.49 -6.71
N GLY A 4 -6.69 -9.37 -6.20
CA GLY A 4 -5.73 -10.16 -6.98
C GLY A 4 -4.29 -9.66 -6.84
N GLN A 5 -3.35 -10.46 -7.36
CA GLN A 5 -1.92 -10.21 -7.36
C GLN A 5 -1.43 -10.03 -8.80
N TYR A 6 -0.61 -9.01 -9.05
CA TYR A 6 -0.10 -8.67 -10.39
C TYR A 6 1.39 -8.35 -10.32
N GLU A 7 2.19 -8.97 -11.20
CA GLU A 7 3.61 -8.65 -11.33
C GLU A 7 3.81 -7.53 -12.36
N HIS A 8 4.62 -6.54 -12.00
CA HIS A 8 4.92 -5.40 -12.84
C HIS A 8 6.37 -4.96 -12.68
N THR A 9 6.82 -4.06 -13.55
CA THR A 9 8.14 -3.43 -13.44
C THR A 9 8.02 -1.92 -13.32
N ILE A 10 8.92 -1.34 -12.51
CA ILE A 10 9.15 0.09 -12.45
C ILE A 10 10.05 0.47 -13.62
N ASP A 11 9.61 1.43 -14.43
CA ASP A 11 10.38 1.88 -15.58
C ASP A 11 11.57 2.79 -15.19
N ASN A 12 12.44 3.08 -16.16
CA ASN A 12 13.63 3.92 -15.93
C ASN A 12 13.29 5.37 -15.49
N LYS A 13 12.04 5.81 -15.66
CA LYS A 13 11.53 7.10 -15.19
C LYS A 13 10.78 6.98 -13.87
N LYS A 14 10.95 5.87 -13.14
CA LYS A 14 10.34 5.59 -11.82
C LYS A 14 8.82 5.51 -11.87
N ARG A 15 8.26 5.20 -13.05
CA ARG A 15 6.82 5.05 -13.22
C ARG A 15 6.42 3.60 -13.11
N LEU A 16 5.28 3.36 -12.47
CA LEU A 16 4.67 2.04 -12.33
C LEU A 16 3.30 2.05 -13.00
N ALA A 17 3.07 1.13 -13.92
CA ALA A 17 1.74 0.90 -14.47
C ALA A 17 0.87 0.19 -13.44
N LEU A 18 -0.28 0.79 -13.11
CA LEU A 18 -1.27 0.11 -12.27
C LEU A 18 -2.06 -0.90 -13.13
N PRO A 19 -2.44 -2.06 -12.56
CA PRO A 19 -3.18 -3.10 -13.27
C PRO A 19 -4.45 -2.52 -13.92
N ALA A 20 -4.71 -2.87 -15.17
CA ALA A 20 -5.84 -2.31 -15.93
C ALA A 20 -7.18 -2.50 -15.21
N LYS A 21 -7.36 -3.64 -14.52
CA LYS A 21 -8.55 -3.94 -13.72
C LYS A 21 -8.79 -3.00 -12.54
N PHE A 22 -7.75 -2.34 -12.03
CA PHE A 22 -7.86 -1.42 -10.89
C PHE A 22 -8.17 0.01 -11.31
N ARG A 23 -7.86 0.39 -12.55
CA ARG A 23 -7.93 1.79 -13.02
C ARG A 23 -9.32 2.39 -12.91
N GLY A 24 -10.36 1.62 -13.21
CA GLY A 24 -11.75 2.10 -13.12
C GLY A 24 -12.17 2.47 -11.70
N GLU A 25 -11.58 1.83 -10.68
CA GLU A 25 -11.89 2.09 -9.27
C GLU A 25 -10.93 3.12 -8.65
N LEU A 26 -9.68 3.18 -9.13
CA LEU A 26 -8.68 4.15 -8.67
C LEU A 26 -8.90 5.56 -9.25
N GLY A 27 -9.48 5.68 -10.44
CA GLY A 27 -9.65 6.96 -11.13
C GLY A 27 -8.33 7.55 -11.62
N ASP A 28 -8.31 8.86 -11.84
CA ASP A 28 -7.17 9.58 -12.44
C ASP A 28 -6.15 10.07 -11.41
N LYS A 29 -6.45 9.93 -10.13
CA LYS A 29 -5.64 10.43 -9.01
C LYS A 29 -5.74 9.48 -7.83
N VAL A 30 -4.59 9.20 -7.22
CA VAL A 30 -4.49 8.31 -6.05
C VAL A 30 -3.58 8.92 -5.00
N ILE A 31 -3.71 8.44 -3.76
CA ILE A 31 -2.79 8.75 -2.68
C ILE A 31 -1.87 7.55 -2.46
N ILE A 32 -0.56 7.76 -2.54
CA ILE A 32 0.45 6.74 -2.21
C ILE A 32 1.07 7.08 -0.87
N THR A 33 1.14 6.12 0.04
CA THR A 33 1.82 6.28 1.34
C THR A 33 2.60 5.02 1.72
N LYS A 34 3.31 5.09 2.85
CA LYS A 34 4.01 3.97 3.47
C LYS A 34 3.00 2.95 4.00
N GLY A 35 3.24 1.67 3.72
CA GLY A 35 2.53 0.56 4.33
C GLY A 35 3.26 -0.01 5.54
N ILE A 36 2.65 -1.02 6.15
CA ILE A 36 3.33 -1.84 7.16
C ILE A 36 4.21 -2.86 6.39
N GLU A 37 5.18 -3.48 7.06
CA GLU A 37 6.10 -4.45 6.44
C GLU A 37 6.94 -3.91 5.25
N SER A 38 7.17 -2.59 5.20
CA SER A 38 7.97 -1.92 4.17
C SER A 38 7.39 -2.08 2.75
N CYS A 39 6.07 -2.03 2.60
CA CYS A 39 5.41 -1.86 1.31
C CYS A 39 4.94 -0.41 1.08
N LEU A 40 4.44 -0.11 -0.11
CA LEU A 40 3.63 1.10 -0.34
C LEU A 40 2.16 0.75 -0.40
N VAL A 41 1.32 1.70 -0.02
CA VAL A 41 -0.13 1.58 -0.12
C VAL A 41 -0.66 2.67 -1.02
N VAL A 42 -1.52 2.28 -1.96
CA VAL A 42 -2.27 3.16 -2.87
C VAL A 42 -3.73 3.14 -2.46
N TYR A 43 -4.27 4.33 -2.24
CA TYR A 43 -5.67 4.57 -1.92
C TYR A 43 -6.33 5.41 -2.99
N THR A 44 -7.64 5.22 -3.15
CA THR A 44 -8.49 6.28 -3.71
C THR A 44 -8.51 7.47 -2.75
N GLU A 45 -8.82 8.67 -3.24
CA GLU A 45 -8.99 9.84 -2.37
C GLU A 45 -10.04 9.60 -1.27
N LYS A 46 -11.13 8.90 -1.63
CA LYS A 46 -12.21 8.53 -0.70
C LYS A 46 -11.69 7.65 0.44
N GLU A 47 -11.00 6.57 0.13
CA GLU A 47 -10.49 5.63 1.14
C GLU A 47 -9.37 6.25 1.98
N PHE A 48 -8.52 7.08 1.36
CA PHE A 48 -7.50 7.81 2.09
C PHE A 48 -8.12 8.79 3.08
N LYS A 49 -9.19 9.50 2.70
CA LYS A 49 -9.91 10.41 3.60
C LYS A 49 -10.41 9.68 4.85
N ILE A 50 -11.11 8.56 4.67
CA ILE A 50 -11.61 7.72 5.77
C ILE A 50 -10.46 7.29 6.70
N MET A 51 -9.34 6.85 6.12
CA MET A 51 -8.17 6.43 6.88
C MET A 51 -7.53 7.61 7.63
N SER A 52 -7.37 8.76 6.98
CA SER A 52 -6.76 9.96 7.55
C SER A 52 -7.56 10.54 8.72
N GLU A 53 -8.89 10.50 8.64
CA GLU A 53 -9.78 10.92 9.72
C GLU A 53 -9.65 10.01 10.96
N LYS A 54 -9.48 8.70 10.75
CA LYS A 54 -9.20 7.77 11.86
C LYS A 54 -7.85 8.09 12.52
N LEU A 55 -6.83 8.40 11.73
CA LEU A 55 -5.51 8.76 12.25
C LEU A 55 -5.48 10.11 12.97
N SER A 56 -6.24 11.10 12.50
CA SER A 56 -6.33 12.41 13.16
C SER A 56 -7.05 12.35 14.49
N ASN A 57 -7.90 11.34 14.70
CA ASN A 57 -8.64 11.13 15.94
C ASN A 57 -7.88 10.31 16.99
N LEU A 58 -6.65 9.86 16.70
CA LEU A 58 -5.84 9.16 17.68
C LEU A 58 -5.40 10.10 18.82
N THR A 59 -5.29 9.54 20.03
CA THR A 59 -4.96 10.30 21.24
C THR A 59 -3.57 10.94 21.15
N ILE A 60 -3.52 12.28 21.17
CA ILE A 60 -2.27 13.04 21.01
C ILE A 60 -1.29 12.79 22.17
N SER A 61 -1.74 12.39 23.36
CA SER A 61 -0.85 12.10 24.49
C SER A 61 0.01 10.83 24.29
N GLN A 62 -0.45 9.88 23.46
CA GLN A 62 0.27 8.64 23.20
C GLN A 62 1.39 8.84 22.16
N SER A 63 2.60 8.41 22.50
CA SER A 63 3.78 8.64 21.66
C SER A 63 3.75 7.83 20.35
N GLU A 64 3.19 6.64 20.44
CA GLU A 64 3.01 5.65 19.38
C GLU A 64 2.00 6.17 18.36
N ALA A 65 0.88 6.72 18.84
CA ALA A 65 -0.13 7.36 18.00
C ALA A 65 0.46 8.52 17.19
N ARG A 66 1.17 9.45 17.83
CA ARG A 66 1.83 10.57 17.14
C ARG A 66 2.84 10.07 16.10
N SER A 67 3.63 9.04 16.44
CA SER A 67 4.64 8.50 15.54
C SER A 67 4.00 7.83 14.32
N PHE A 68 2.96 7.02 14.53
CA PHE A 68 2.24 6.34 13.46
C PHE A 68 1.54 7.35 12.54
N THR A 69 0.83 8.34 13.08
CA THR A 69 0.18 9.39 12.28
C THR A 69 1.19 10.17 11.43
N ARG A 70 2.37 10.51 11.97
CA ARG A 70 3.43 11.15 11.18
C ARG A 70 3.94 10.25 10.06
N ILE A 71 4.21 8.97 10.35
CA ILE A 71 4.71 8.02 9.35
C ILE A 71 3.72 7.89 8.18
N MET A 72 2.42 7.76 8.48
CA MET A 72 1.37 7.52 7.50
C MET A 72 0.97 8.80 6.74
N LEU A 73 0.75 9.92 7.43
CA LEU A 73 0.24 11.14 6.80
C LEU A 73 1.35 11.99 6.19
N ALA A 74 2.47 12.20 6.89
CA ALA A 74 3.60 12.93 6.30
C ALA A 74 4.34 12.10 5.24
N GLY A 75 4.13 10.78 5.23
CA GLY A 75 4.58 9.89 4.17
C GLY A 75 3.72 9.91 2.91
N ALA A 76 2.48 10.42 2.99
CA ALA A 76 1.53 10.34 1.88
C ALA A 76 1.83 11.38 0.78
N MET A 77 1.59 11.00 -0.47
CA MET A 77 1.68 11.87 -1.63
C MET A 77 0.51 11.62 -2.56
N GLU A 78 -0.12 12.70 -3.01
CA GLU A 78 -1.08 12.66 -4.10
C GLU A 78 -0.35 12.55 -5.44
N VAL A 79 -0.76 11.60 -6.28
CA VAL A 79 -0.17 11.41 -7.61
C VAL A 79 -1.26 11.20 -8.66
N GLY A 80 -1.07 11.82 -9.83
CA GLY A 80 -1.93 11.59 -10.99
C GLY A 80 -1.50 10.34 -11.77
N LEU A 81 -2.47 9.71 -12.43
CA LEU A 81 -2.24 8.66 -13.42
C LEU A 81 -2.10 9.31 -14.80
N ASP A 82 -1.11 8.86 -15.57
CA ASP A 82 -1.02 9.27 -16.98
C ASP A 82 -2.02 8.50 -17.87
N LYS A 83 -2.08 8.83 -19.17
CA LYS A 83 -2.99 8.18 -20.14
C LYS A 83 -2.81 6.66 -20.25
N LEU A 84 -1.68 6.11 -19.79
CA LEU A 84 -1.41 4.67 -19.78
C LEU A 84 -1.69 4.03 -18.41
N GLY A 85 -2.24 4.79 -17.46
CA GLY A 85 -2.52 4.35 -16.10
C GLY A 85 -1.25 4.17 -15.26
N ARG A 86 -0.20 4.94 -15.54
CA ARG A 86 1.05 4.90 -14.76
C ARG A 86 1.09 6.00 -13.73
N VAL A 87 1.63 5.68 -12.56
CA VAL A 87 1.95 6.63 -11.49
C VAL A 87 3.45 6.83 -11.39
N LEU A 88 3.89 8.05 -11.09
CA LEU A 88 5.28 8.34 -10.74
C LEU A 88 5.48 8.06 -9.24
N LEU A 89 6.40 7.15 -8.91
CA LEU A 89 6.70 6.83 -7.51
C LEU A 89 7.70 7.84 -6.94
N PRO A 90 7.35 8.58 -5.87
CA PRO A 90 8.30 9.47 -5.19
C PRO A 90 9.51 8.71 -4.64
N ASP A 91 10.70 9.29 -4.76
CA ASP A 91 11.96 8.62 -4.40
C ASP A 91 12.00 8.17 -2.94
N TYR A 92 11.45 8.96 -2.03
CA TYR A 92 11.44 8.64 -0.60
C TYR A 92 10.53 7.45 -0.27
N LEU A 93 9.42 7.28 -1.01
CA LEU A 93 8.54 6.11 -0.89
C LEU A 93 9.20 4.88 -1.50
N LYS A 94 9.80 5.03 -2.69
CA LYS A 94 10.53 3.94 -3.33
C LYS A 94 11.66 3.42 -2.43
N LYS A 95 12.42 4.35 -1.82
CA LYS A 95 13.49 4.03 -0.86
C LYS A 95 12.95 3.35 0.39
N TYR A 96 11.85 3.84 0.96
CA TYR A 96 11.23 3.25 2.14
C TYR A 96 10.82 1.80 1.91
N ALA A 97 10.13 1.53 0.80
CA ALA A 97 9.62 0.20 0.50
C ALA A 97 10.65 -0.73 -0.18
N GLY A 98 11.90 -0.28 -0.29
CA GLY A 98 12.97 -1.06 -0.92
C GLY A 98 12.71 -1.44 -2.39
N LEU A 99 11.82 -0.72 -3.09
CA LEU A 99 11.36 -1.12 -4.43
C LEU A 99 12.51 -1.02 -5.45
N LYS A 100 12.82 -2.15 -6.09
CA LYS A 100 13.80 -2.22 -7.18
C LYS A 100 13.10 -2.10 -8.53
N LYS A 101 13.32 -3.06 -9.42
CA LYS A 101 12.72 -3.11 -10.75
C LYS A 101 11.42 -3.89 -10.73
N ASP A 102 11.46 -5.12 -10.24
CA ASP A 102 10.34 -6.04 -10.25
C ASP A 102 9.51 -5.89 -8.98
N VAL A 103 8.21 -5.65 -9.14
CA VAL A 103 7.30 -5.37 -8.05
C VAL A 103 6.05 -6.23 -8.15
N VAL A 104 5.42 -6.46 -7.00
CA VAL A 104 4.13 -7.13 -6.90
C VAL A 104 3.09 -6.13 -6.43
N ILE A 105 1.97 -6.09 -7.13
CA ILE A 105 0.83 -5.24 -6.84
C ILE A 105 -0.31 -6.12 -6.33
N CYS A 106 -0.75 -5.89 -5.09
CA CYS A 106 -1.76 -6.68 -4.40
C CYS A 106 -3.01 -5.84 -4.15
N GLY A 107 -4.17 -6.27 -4.64
CA GLY A 107 -5.45 -5.66 -4.29
C GLY A 107 -6.02 -6.25 -2.99
N LEU A 108 -6.35 -5.38 -2.02
CA LEU A 108 -6.88 -5.75 -0.70
C LEU A 108 -8.26 -5.12 -0.46
N SER A 109 -9.15 -5.20 -1.45
CA SER A 109 -10.49 -4.62 -1.51
C SER A 109 -10.51 -3.10 -1.53
N ASN A 110 -10.13 -2.44 -0.44
CA ASN A 110 -10.22 -1.00 -0.25
C ASN A 110 -8.93 -0.23 -0.55
N ARG A 111 -7.84 -0.96 -0.81
CA ARG A 111 -6.52 -0.41 -1.10
C ARG A 111 -5.75 -1.35 -2.01
N VAL A 112 -4.66 -0.83 -2.57
CA VAL A 112 -3.66 -1.62 -3.28
C VAL A 112 -2.34 -1.49 -2.54
N GLU A 113 -1.60 -2.58 -2.44
CA GLU A 113 -0.23 -2.57 -1.92
C GLU A 113 0.77 -2.80 -3.05
N ILE A 114 1.94 -2.18 -2.96
CA ILE A 114 3.05 -2.34 -3.89
C ILE A 114 4.26 -2.80 -3.09
N TRP A 115 4.80 -3.94 -3.50
CA TRP A 115 5.90 -4.62 -2.83
C TRP A 115 7.07 -4.81 -3.77
N ASP A 116 8.29 -4.81 -3.24
CA ASP A 116 9.41 -5.43 -3.96
C ASP A 116 9.12 -6.93 -4.09
N CYS A 117 9.40 -7.50 -5.26
CA CYS A 117 9.03 -8.88 -5.53
C CYS A 117 9.69 -9.87 -4.54
N GLN A 118 10.95 -9.64 -4.16
CA GLN A 118 11.64 -10.54 -3.22
C GLN A 118 11.13 -10.38 -1.78
N GLU A 119 10.83 -9.15 -1.36
CA GLU A 119 10.24 -8.90 -0.05
C GLU A 119 8.85 -9.52 0.06
N TRP A 120 8.03 -9.43 -1.00
CA TRP A 120 6.73 -10.11 -1.07
C TRP A 120 6.85 -11.62 -0.91
N LEU A 121 7.73 -12.26 -1.70
CA LEU A 121 7.99 -13.70 -1.62
C LEU A 121 8.46 -14.15 -0.23
N SER A 122 9.32 -13.35 0.41
CA SER A 122 9.80 -13.60 1.78
C SER A 122 8.67 -13.48 2.79
N TYR A 123 7.83 -12.45 2.65
CA TYR A 123 6.67 -12.21 3.51
C TYR A 123 5.63 -13.32 3.39
N THR A 124 5.17 -13.64 2.17
CA THR A 124 4.12 -14.64 1.94
C THR A 124 4.54 -16.01 2.44
N LYS A 125 5.76 -16.45 2.14
CA LYS A 125 6.30 -17.73 2.63
C LYS A 125 6.31 -17.81 4.16
N LYS A 126 6.57 -16.69 4.86
CA LYS A 126 6.51 -16.64 6.33
C LYS A 126 5.06 -16.64 6.83
N ALA A 127 4.20 -15.84 6.20
CA ALA A 127 2.79 -15.71 6.57
C ALA A 127 2.03 -17.03 6.38
N GLU A 128 2.22 -17.71 5.25
CA GLU A 128 1.58 -19.00 4.93
C GLU A 128 1.98 -20.09 5.93
N LYS A 129 3.26 -20.16 6.33
CA LYS A 129 3.72 -21.08 7.38
C LYS A 129 3.10 -20.80 8.75
N GLY A 130 2.67 -19.58 8.99
CA GLY A 130 2.07 -19.14 10.24
C GLY A 130 0.54 -19.08 10.21
N VAL A 131 -0.10 -19.48 9.10
CA VAL A 131 -1.51 -19.19 8.83
C VAL A 131 -2.43 -19.73 9.93
N ASP A 132 -2.19 -20.95 10.41
CA ASP A 132 -3.02 -21.56 11.46
C ASP A 132 -2.98 -20.76 12.78
N LYS A 133 -1.80 -20.24 13.13
CA LYS A 133 -1.63 -19.39 14.32
C LYS A 133 -2.27 -18.02 14.12
N ILE A 134 -2.22 -17.50 12.90
CA ILE A 134 -2.87 -16.23 12.55
C ILE A 134 -4.39 -16.40 12.68
N VAL A 135 -4.98 -17.42 12.03
CA VAL A 135 -6.42 -17.72 12.09
C VAL A 135 -6.86 -17.91 13.53
N SER A 136 -6.11 -18.66 14.33
CA SER A 136 -6.43 -18.88 15.75
C SER A 136 -6.47 -17.58 16.57
N LYS A 137 -5.60 -16.61 16.29
CA LYS A 137 -5.64 -15.28 16.92
C LYS A 137 -6.81 -14.45 16.41
N LEU A 138 -7.12 -14.56 15.11
CA LEU A 138 -8.20 -13.81 14.47
C LEU A 138 -9.60 -14.33 14.84
N GLY A 139 -9.75 -15.59 15.25
CA GLY A 139 -11.03 -16.12 15.75
C GLY A 139 -11.58 -15.32 16.94
N SER A 140 -10.71 -14.66 17.71
CA SER A 140 -11.12 -13.71 18.77
C SER A 140 -11.71 -12.39 18.26
N LEU A 141 -11.52 -12.08 16.97
CA LEU A 141 -12.01 -10.89 16.27
C LEU A 141 -13.27 -11.17 15.42
N GLY A 142 -13.85 -12.38 15.51
CA GLY A 142 -15.11 -12.73 14.83
C GLY A 142 -14.99 -13.01 13.34
N ILE A 143 -13.80 -13.42 12.89
CA ILE A 143 -13.51 -13.93 11.53
C ILE A 143 -13.19 -15.42 11.63
#